data_AF-A0A430AHP9-F1
#
_entry.id   AF-A0A430AHP9-F1
#
_cell.length_a   1.000
_cell.length_b   1.000
_cell.length_c   1.000
_cell.angle_alpha   90.00
_cell.angle_beta   90.00
_cell.angle_gamma   90.00
#
_symmetry.space_group_name_H-M   'P 1'
#
loop_
_entity.id
_entity.type
_entity.pdbx_description
1 polymer ?
#
loop_
_entity_poly.entity_id
_entity_poly.type
_entity_poly.pdbx_seq_one_letter_code
_entity_poly.pdbx_strand_id
1 'polypeptide(L)'
;MALVQSNKNKKKKLISRGPDIQPKQTFTMDQLEKTVEAKKEVVKETVVPEPEYIPKPTTLKIDTRIRDQINALSLIGYGDTQKETLELLINNVLESMTVDERRKFDVQYGVLEDKTRKSGKKK
;
A
#
# COMPACT_ATOMS: atom_id res chain seq x y z
N MET A 1 63.10 -4.86 48.28
CA MET A 1 62.03 -4.52 47.32
C MET A 1 60.92 -5.54 47.48
N ALA A 2 59.74 -5.14 47.95
CA ALA A 2 58.62 -6.06 48.15
C ALA A 2 57.67 -6.00 46.95
N LEU A 3 57.31 -7.17 46.40
CA LEU A 3 56.37 -7.30 45.29
C LEU A 3 54.97 -6.86 45.72
N VAL A 4 54.34 -6.01 44.90
CA VAL A 4 52.94 -5.59 45.05
C VAL A 4 52.04 -6.82 44.90
N GLN A 5 51.44 -7.26 46.01
CA GLN A 5 50.48 -8.36 45.98
C GLN A 5 49.17 -7.90 45.34
N SER A 6 48.73 -8.66 44.33
CA SER A 6 47.47 -8.42 43.61
C SER A 6 46.27 -8.64 44.54
N ASN A 7 45.37 -7.66 44.61
CA ASN A 7 44.16 -7.67 45.45
C ASN A 7 43.04 -8.59 44.91
N LYS A 8 43.39 -9.80 44.43
CA LYS A 8 42.46 -10.79 43.86
C LYS A 8 41.51 -11.40 44.90
N ASN A 9 41.76 -11.19 46.20
CA ASN A 9 40.96 -11.78 47.28
C ASN A 9 39.81 -10.90 47.79
N LYS A 10 39.61 -9.69 47.25
CA LYS A 10 38.37 -8.94 47.50
C LYS A 10 37.32 -9.44 46.51
N LYS A 11 36.54 -10.44 46.94
CA LYS A 11 35.31 -10.91 46.26
C LYS A 11 34.56 -9.67 45.76
N LYS A 12 34.52 -9.48 44.44
CA LYS A 12 33.77 -8.37 43.81
C LYS A 12 32.34 -8.49 44.33
N LYS A 13 31.88 -7.51 45.13
CA LYS A 13 30.49 -7.46 45.57
C LYS A 13 29.65 -7.33 44.31
N LEU A 14 29.06 -8.44 43.88
CA LEU A 14 28.19 -8.48 42.73
C LEU A 14 26.97 -7.62 43.09
N ILE A 15 26.78 -6.53 42.35
CA ILE A 15 25.61 -5.66 42.55
C ILE A 15 24.39 -6.55 42.31
N SER A 16 23.50 -6.62 43.30
CA SER A 16 22.27 -7.41 43.18
C SER A 16 21.43 -6.82 42.05
N ARG A 17 21.46 -7.48 40.90
CA ARG A 17 20.50 -7.23 39.84
C ARG A 17 19.18 -7.79 40.37
N GLY A 18 18.12 -7.00 40.31
CA GLY A 18 16.80 -7.36 40.83
C GLY A 18 16.28 -8.69 40.27
N PRO A 19 15.07 -9.11 40.65
CA PRO A 19 14.51 -10.38 40.21
C PRO A 19 14.57 -10.50 38.67
N ASP A 20 14.99 -11.66 38.18
CA ASP A 20 15.09 -11.95 36.76
C ASP A 20 13.67 -11.92 36.15
N ILE A 21 13.39 -10.95 35.27
CA ILE A 21 12.07 -10.78 34.66
C ILE A 21 12.04 -11.59 33.38
N GLN A 22 11.41 -12.76 33.44
CA GLN A 22 11.12 -13.55 32.26
C GLN A 22 9.72 -13.23 31.71
N PRO A 23 9.55 -13.21 30.38
CA PRO A 23 8.25 -12.96 29.77
C PRO A 23 7.25 -14.06 30.15
N LYS A 24 6.00 -13.67 30.45
CA LYS A 24 4.92 -14.60 30.82
C LYS A 24 4.56 -15.57 29.69
N GLN A 25 4.85 -15.22 28.45
CA GLN A 25 4.61 -16.06 27.28
C GLN A 25 5.84 -16.06 26.39
N THR A 26 6.30 -17.27 26.05
CA THR A 26 7.35 -17.51 25.06
C THR A 26 6.76 -18.42 24.00
N PHE A 27 7.08 -18.16 22.74
CA PHE A 27 6.69 -19.00 21.62
C PHE A 27 7.92 -19.69 21.04
N THR A 28 7.74 -20.95 20.65
CA THR A 28 8.76 -21.79 20.01
C THR A 28 8.39 -21.97 18.54
N MET A 29 9.37 -22.22 17.66
CA MET A 29 9.13 -22.36 16.21
C MET A 29 8.14 -23.49 15.88
N ASP A 30 8.05 -24.54 16.70
CA ASP A 30 7.06 -25.62 16.57
C ASP A 30 5.60 -25.15 16.75
N GLN A 31 5.39 -23.99 17.38
CA GLN A 31 4.05 -23.41 17.56
C GLN A 31 3.60 -22.61 16.33
N LEU A 32 4.50 -22.23 15.42
CA LEU A 32 4.09 -21.64 14.14
C LEU A 32 3.41 -22.67 13.24
N GLU A 33 3.93 -23.90 13.20
CA GLU A 33 3.44 -24.94 12.28
C GLU A 33 2.11 -25.57 12.73
N LYS A 34 1.76 -25.46 14.02
CA LYS A 34 0.56 -26.09 14.59
C LYS A 34 -0.73 -25.28 14.46
N THR A 35 -0.67 -24.06 13.90
CA THR A 35 -1.84 -23.17 13.75
C THR A 35 -2.69 -23.51 12.51
N VAL A 36 -2.37 -24.58 11.77
CA VAL A 36 -3.10 -24.93 10.54
C VAL A 36 -4.31 -25.86 10.80
N GLU A 37 -4.38 -26.58 11.93
CA GLU A 37 -5.37 -27.67 12.05
C GLU A 37 -6.40 -27.56 13.19
N ALA A 38 -6.29 -26.61 14.11
CA ALA A 38 -7.24 -26.51 15.23
C ALA A 38 -7.58 -25.06 15.58
N LYS A 39 -8.34 -24.40 14.69
CA LYS A 39 -9.30 -23.31 14.96
C LYS A 39 -9.89 -22.81 13.64
N LYS A 40 -10.77 -23.60 13.03
CA LYS A 40 -11.87 -23.06 12.21
C LYS A 40 -12.97 -22.52 13.15
N GLU A 41 -12.61 -21.65 14.07
CA GLU A 41 -13.57 -20.68 14.57
C GLU A 41 -13.51 -19.53 13.60
N VAL A 42 -14.54 -19.47 12.77
CA VAL A 42 -14.73 -18.48 11.74
C VAL A 42 -14.90 -17.13 12.41
N VAL A 43 -13.79 -16.47 12.76
CA VAL A 43 -13.73 -15.02 12.71
C VAL A 43 -13.91 -14.70 11.24
N LYS A 44 -15.18 -14.57 10.82
CA LYS A 44 -15.51 -13.78 9.66
C LYS A 44 -15.01 -12.39 10.03
N GLU A 45 -13.75 -12.09 9.75
CA GLU A 45 -13.47 -10.78 9.18
C GLU A 45 -14.48 -10.68 8.04
N THR A 46 -15.58 -9.99 8.32
CA THR A 46 -16.38 -9.40 7.27
C THR A 46 -15.41 -8.48 6.57
N VAL A 47 -14.68 -9.03 5.60
CA VAL A 47 -14.12 -8.32 4.48
C VAL A 47 -15.35 -7.70 3.86
N VAL A 48 -15.71 -6.51 4.36
CA VAL A 48 -16.73 -5.68 3.76
C VAL A 48 -16.17 -5.48 2.36
N PRO A 49 -16.79 -6.07 1.33
CA PRO A 49 -16.27 -5.94 -0.02
C PRO A 49 -16.13 -4.44 -0.25
N GLU A 50 -14.91 -4.00 -0.52
CA GLU A 50 -14.71 -2.61 -0.88
C GLU A 50 -15.64 -2.34 -2.06
N PRO A 51 -16.39 -1.22 -2.03
CA PRO A 51 -17.27 -0.92 -3.15
C PRO A 51 -16.42 -0.86 -4.41
N GLU A 52 -16.76 -1.70 -5.38
CA GLU A 52 -16.14 -1.70 -6.70
C GLU A 52 -16.24 -0.29 -7.30
N TYR A 53 -15.16 0.18 -7.90
CA TYR A 53 -15.18 1.47 -8.59
C TYR A 53 -16.01 1.32 -9.86
N ILE A 54 -17.19 1.94 -9.87
CA ILE A 54 -18.05 2.00 -11.04
C ILE A 54 -17.83 3.36 -11.70
N PRO A 55 -17.20 3.42 -12.89
CA PRO A 55 -17.01 4.66 -13.62
C PRO A 55 -18.37 5.27 -13.97
N LYS A 56 -18.58 6.54 -13.64
CA LYS A 56 -19.80 7.27 -14.00
C LYS A 56 -19.49 8.25 -15.13
N PRO A 57 -20.41 8.41 -16.10
CA PRO A 57 -20.28 9.45 -17.11
C PRO A 57 -20.10 10.81 -16.45
N THR A 58 -19.09 11.55 -16.90
CA THR A 58 -18.77 12.89 -16.40
C THR A 58 -18.41 13.78 -17.57
N THR A 59 -18.56 15.09 -17.38
CA THR A 59 -18.25 16.10 -18.39
C THR A 59 -17.02 16.88 -17.96
N LEU A 60 -16.03 16.96 -18.84
CA LEU A 60 -14.86 17.82 -18.66
C LEU A 60 -15.08 19.14 -19.41
N LYS A 61 -14.82 20.27 -18.76
CA LYS A 61 -14.78 21.57 -19.45
C LYS A 61 -13.42 21.73 -20.12
N ILE A 62 -13.42 21.79 -21.44
CA ILE A 62 -12.23 21.98 -22.27
C ILE A 62 -12.43 23.17 -23.21
N ASP A 63 -11.32 23.75 -23.64
CA ASP A 63 -11.29 24.78 -24.67
C ASP A 63 -11.60 24.21 -26.07
N THR A 64 -11.96 25.10 -26.98
CA THR A 64 -12.32 24.74 -28.36
C THR A 64 -11.17 24.06 -29.10
N ARG A 65 -9.94 24.51 -28.86
CA ARG A 65 -8.76 23.95 -29.50
C ARG A 65 -8.57 22.47 -29.16
N ILE A 66 -8.62 22.09 -27.89
CA ILE A 66 -8.47 20.69 -27.47
C ILE A 66 -9.61 19.83 -28.03
N ARG A 67 -10.84 20.34 -28.01
CA ARG A 67 -12.01 19.66 -28.61
C ARG A 67 -11.78 19.36 -30.09
N ASP A 68 -11.33 20.35 -30.84
CA ASP A 68 -11.10 20.23 -32.29
C ASP A 68 -9.93 19.29 -32.59
N GLN A 69 -8.89 19.27 -31.75
CA GLN A 69 -7.80 18.29 -31.84
C GLN A 69 -8.29 16.86 -31.61
N ILE A 70 -9.10 16.62 -30.56
CA ILE A 70 -9.66 15.29 -30.29
C ILE A 70 -10.58 14.85 -31.44
N ASN A 71 -11.38 15.76 -31.98
CA ASN A 71 -12.22 15.50 -33.15
C ASN A 71 -11.39 15.11 -34.38
N ALA A 72 -10.33 15.88 -34.67
CA ALA A 72 -9.45 15.59 -35.79
C ALA A 72 -8.78 14.22 -35.63
N LEU A 73 -8.31 13.88 -34.43
CA LEU A 73 -7.71 12.59 -34.12
C LEU A 73 -8.69 11.43 -34.33
N SER A 74 -9.96 11.60 -33.94
CA SER A 74 -11.00 10.61 -34.22
C SER A 74 -11.27 10.48 -35.72
N LEU A 75 -11.33 11.59 -36.46
CA LEU A 75 -11.58 11.60 -37.91
C LEU A 75 -10.47 10.92 -38.73
N ILE A 76 -9.22 11.01 -38.30
CA ILE A 76 -8.10 10.33 -38.98
C ILE A 76 -7.94 8.87 -38.55
N GLY A 77 -8.81 8.36 -37.67
CA GLY A 77 -8.90 6.94 -37.32
C GLY A 77 -8.09 6.51 -36.09
N TYR A 78 -7.64 7.43 -35.22
CA TYR A 78 -7.04 7.03 -33.93
C TYR A 78 -8.08 6.53 -32.91
N GLY A 79 -9.38 6.68 -33.19
CA GLY A 79 -10.46 6.11 -32.39
C GLY A 79 -11.83 6.39 -33.01
N ASP A 80 -12.76 5.44 -32.88
CA ASP A 80 -14.10 5.54 -33.48
C ASP A 80 -14.93 6.63 -32.78
N THR A 81 -14.61 6.91 -31.51
CA THR A 81 -15.21 7.99 -30.72
C THR A 81 -14.18 8.91 -30.09
N GLN A 82 -14.60 10.12 -29.73
CA GLN A 82 -13.78 11.06 -28.94
C GLN A 82 -13.32 10.44 -27.61
N LYS A 83 -14.16 9.58 -26.99
CA LYS A 83 -13.85 8.89 -25.74
C LYS A 83 -12.69 7.91 -25.93
N GLU A 84 -12.78 7.04 -26.93
CA GLU A 84 -11.74 6.06 -27.23
C GLU A 84 -10.44 6.72 -27.64
N THR A 85 -10.52 7.80 -28.43
CA THR A 85 -9.36 8.60 -28.81
C THR A 85 -8.64 9.15 -27.56
N LEU A 86 -9.40 9.64 -26.58
CA LEU A 86 -8.85 10.13 -25.32
C LEU A 86 -8.27 9.01 -24.46
N GLU A 87 -8.93 7.84 -24.40
CA GLU A 87 -8.41 6.66 -23.69
C GLU A 87 -7.08 6.18 -24.29
N LEU A 88 -6.99 6.15 -25.63
CA LEU A 88 -5.75 5.81 -26.32
C LEU A 88 -4.64 6.83 -26.03
N LEU A 89 -4.96 8.13 -26.04
CA LEU A 89 -3.99 9.16 -25.67
C LEU A 89 -3.49 9.00 -24.23
N ILE A 90 -4.39 8.71 -23.28
CA ILE A 90 -4.00 8.44 -21.88
C ILE A 90 -3.10 7.21 -21.81
N ASN A 91 -3.45 6.12 -22.48
CA ASN A 91 -2.66 4.89 -22.49
C ASN A 91 -1.27 5.11 -23.09
N ASN A 92 -1.17 5.83 -24.21
CA ASN A 92 0.12 6.19 -24.81
C ASN A 92 1.00 7.00 -23.86
N VAL A 93 0.41 7.96 -23.15
CA VAL A 93 1.15 8.74 -22.15
C VAL A 93 1.63 7.83 -21.03
N LEU A 94 0.77 6.95 -20.49
CA LEU A 94 1.16 6.00 -19.45
C LEU A 94 2.28 5.07 -19.93
N GLU A 95 2.20 4.54 -21.14
CA GLU A 95 3.22 3.66 -21.74
C GLU A 95 4.56 4.38 -21.92
N SER A 96 4.54 5.68 -22.19
CA SER A 96 5.75 6.50 -22.31
C SER A 96 6.40 6.88 -20.98
N MET A 97 5.72 6.69 -19.84
CA MET A 97 6.23 7.06 -18.52
C MET A 97 7.36 6.15 -18.05
N THR A 98 8.29 6.73 -17.30
CA THR A 98 9.26 5.95 -16.52
C THR A 98 8.57 5.17 -15.40
N VAL A 99 9.24 4.16 -14.85
CA VAL A 99 8.72 3.34 -13.74
C VAL A 99 8.35 4.20 -12.53
N ASP A 100 9.15 5.22 -12.22
CA ASP A 100 8.91 6.11 -11.09
C ASP A 100 7.72 7.06 -11.32
N GLU A 101 7.55 7.57 -12.54
CA GLU A 101 6.38 8.37 -12.91
C GLU A 101 5.10 7.55 -12.88
N ARG A 102 5.15 6.31 -13.37
CA ARG A 102 4.03 5.37 -13.31
C ARG A 102 3.63 5.08 -11.87
N ARG A 103 4.58 4.82 -10.98
CA ARG A 103 4.30 4.65 -9.54
C ARG A 103 3.62 5.89 -8.94
N LYS A 104 4.08 7.09 -9.28
CA LYS A 104 3.44 8.33 -8.83
C LYS A 104 2.02 8.45 -9.36
N PHE A 105 1.80 8.13 -10.62
CA PHE A 105 0.47 8.11 -11.22
C PHE A 105 -0.45 7.13 -10.49
N ASP A 106 -0.02 5.88 -10.27
CA ASP A 106 -0.84 4.84 -9.64
C ASP A 106 -1.27 5.24 -8.22
N VAL A 107 -0.36 5.84 -7.44
CA VAL A 107 -0.67 6.35 -6.10
C VAL A 107 -1.71 7.47 -6.16
N GLN A 108 -1.54 8.44 -7.06
CA GLN A 108 -2.50 9.55 -7.18
C GLN A 108 -3.86 9.09 -7.71
N TYR A 109 -3.85 8.16 -8.66
CA TYR A 109 -5.06 7.58 -9.22
C TYR A 109 -5.85 6.83 -8.13
N GLY A 110 -5.19 5.98 -7.34
CA GLY A 110 -5.83 5.25 -6.23
C GLY A 110 -6.48 6.16 -5.19
N VAL A 111 -5.83 7.28 -4.83
CA VAL A 111 -6.42 8.27 -3.90
C VAL A 111 -7.69 8.90 -4.46
N LEU A 112 -7.73 9.21 -5.76
CA LEU A 112 -8.90 9.78 -6.42
C LEU A 112 -10.03 8.76 -6.58
N GLU A 113 -9.67 7.51 -6.84
CA GLU A 113 -10.60 6.39 -6.91
C GLU A 113 -11.29 6.18 -5.57
N ASP A 114 -10.53 6.13 -4.48
CA ASP A 114 -11.02 6.03 -3.10
C ASP A 114 -11.95 7.18 -2.73
N LYS A 115 -11.60 8.39 -3.16
CA LYS A 115 -12.45 9.57 -2.95
C LYS A 115 -13.79 9.41 -3.67
N THR A 116 -13.77 8.90 -4.90
CA THR A 116 -14.97 8.64 -5.69
C THR A 116 -15.82 7.55 -5.03
N ARG A 117 -15.21 6.42 -4.64
CA ARG A 117 -15.87 5.33 -3.89
C ARG A 117 -16.55 5.84 -2.62
N LYS A 118 -15.85 6.65 -1.82
CA LYS A 118 -16.39 7.25 -0.57
C LYS A 118 -17.53 8.24 -0.84
N SER A 119 -17.43 9.04 -1.91
CA SER A 119 -18.51 9.97 -2.28
C SER A 119 -19.78 9.26 -2.74
N GLY A 120 -19.65 8.08 -3.36
CA GLY A 120 -20.76 7.23 -3.75
C GLY A 120 -21.55 6.67 -2.56
N LYS A 121 -20.90 6.42 -1.41
CA LYS A 121 -21.54 5.88 -0.19
C LYS A 121 -22.44 6.88 0.54
N LYS A 122 -22.35 8.18 0.24
CA LYS A 122 -23.12 9.24 0.92
C LYS A 122 -24.45 9.58 0.23
N LYS A 123 -24.81 8.86 -0.83
CA LYS A 123 -26.09 9.02 -1.53
C LYS A 123 -27.04 7.89 -1.18
#